data_AF-A0A415EP24-F1
#
_entry.id   AF-A0A415EP24-F1
#
_cell.length_a   1.000
_cell.length_b   1.000
_cell.length_c   1.000
_cell.angle_alpha   90.00
_cell.angle_beta   90.00
_cell.angle_gamma   90.00
#
_symmetry.space_group_name_H-M   'P 1'
#
loop_
_entity.id
_entity.type
_entity.pdbx_description
1 polymer ?
#
loop_
_entity_poly.entity_id
_entity_poly.type
_entity_poly.pdbx_seq_one_letter_code
_entity_poly.pdbx_strand_id
1 'polypeptide(L)'
;MHIKPTLPLIISFIVLIIIAIALMIFIDWKYRGKYKIKIKTRTLQNDLGGGQEEYQKYWLWQRQKKKMIVAYFYKKNKVPYSRHARKRRKYIKTKVPFRKEVYCVL
;
A
#
# COMPACT_ATOMS: atom_id res chain seq x y z
N MET A 1 -36.35 -15.21 28.26
CA MET A 1 -35.96 -14.60 26.97
C MET A 1 -34.49 -14.95 26.72
N HIS A 2 -34.23 -16.08 26.04
CA HIS A 2 -32.85 -16.50 25.75
C HIS A 2 -32.26 -15.54 24.72
N ILE A 3 -31.30 -14.73 25.14
CA ILE A 3 -30.47 -13.95 24.23
C ILE A 3 -29.81 -14.95 23.29
N LYS A 4 -30.16 -14.94 22.01
CA LYS A 4 -29.56 -15.84 21.01
C LYS A 4 -28.03 -15.66 21.08
N PRO A 5 -27.24 -16.74 21.20
CA PRO A 5 -25.79 -16.67 21.40
C PRO A 5 -25.02 -16.01 20.23
N THR A 6 -25.73 -15.58 19.18
CA THR A 6 -25.21 -14.86 18.04
C THR A 6 -24.72 -13.45 18.38
N LEU A 7 -25.35 -12.75 19.33
CA LEU A 7 -24.96 -11.39 19.74
C LEU A 7 -23.56 -11.32 20.37
N PRO A 8 -23.23 -12.11 21.42
CA PRO A 8 -21.89 -12.08 22.00
C PRO A 8 -20.80 -12.56 21.02
N LEU A 9 -21.13 -13.47 20.10
CA LEU A 9 -20.22 -13.93 19.04
C LEU A 9 -19.92 -12.83 18.01
N ILE A 10 -20.91 -12.03 17.62
CA ILE A 10 -20.69 -10.90 16.70
C ILE A 10 -19.82 -9.83 17.39
N ILE A 11 -20.08 -9.55 18.66
CA ILE A 11 -19.30 -8.57 19.43
C ILE A 11 -17.84 -9.04 19.57
N SER A 12 -17.61 -10.30 19.93
CA SER A 12 -16.24 -10.82 20.05
C SER A 12 -15.49 -10.78 18.71
N PHE A 13 -16.17 -11.04 17.59
CA PHE A 13 -15.59 -10.92 16.26
C PHE A 13 -15.21 -9.48 15.89
N ILE A 14 -16.06 -8.50 16.22
CA ILE A 14 -15.76 -7.07 16.01
C ILE A 14 -14.54 -6.65 16.84
N VAL A 15 -14.48 -7.06 18.11
CA VAL A 15 -13.33 -6.77 18.99
C VAL A 15 -12.05 -7.37 18.41
N LEU A 16 -12.10 -8.60 17.89
CA LEU A 16 -10.94 -9.25 17.26
C LEU A 16 -10.46 -8.49 16.01
N ILE A 17 -11.38 -7.97 15.18
CA ILE A 17 -11.02 -7.13 14.03
C ILE A 17 -10.33 -5.84 14.49
N ILE A 18 -10.85 -5.19 15.54
CA ILE A 18 -10.25 -3.95 16.07
C ILE A 18 -8.84 -4.22 16.58
N ILE A 19 -8.64 -5.31 17.33
CA ILE A 19 -7.32 -5.74 17.81
C ILE A 19 -6.37 -6.00 16.63
N ALA A 20 -6.84 -6.69 15.58
CA ALA A 20 -6.04 -6.94 14.38
C ALA A 20 -5.62 -5.64 13.67
N ILE A 21 -6.52 -4.65 13.56
CA ILE A 21 -6.21 -3.34 12.98
C ILE A 21 -5.18 -2.60 13.84
N ALA A 22 -5.34 -2.60 15.17
CA ALA A 22 -4.39 -1.99 16.09
C ALA A 22 -2.99 -2.62 15.97
N LEU A 23 -2.92 -3.95 15.91
CA LEU A 23 -1.66 -4.68 15.70
C LEU A 23 -1.01 -4.33 14.35
N MET A 24 -1.78 -4.23 13.26
CA MET A 24 -1.23 -3.81 11.97
C MET A 24 -0.60 -2.41 12.03
N ILE A 25 -1.28 -1.46 12.68
CA ILE A 25 -0.76 -0.09 12.86
C ILE A 25 0.49 -0.10 13.74
N PHE A 26 0.49 -0.87 14.84
CA PHE A 26 1.63 -1.01 15.73
C PHE A 26 2.85 -1.59 15.00
N ILE A 27 2.65 -2.59 14.14
CA ILE A 27 3.71 -3.16 13.30
C ILE A 27 4.27 -2.09 12.35
N ASP A 28 3.43 -1.31 11.66
CA ASP A 28 3.91 -0.23 10.77
C ASP A 28 4.75 0.81 11.52
N TRP A 29 4.35 1.15 12.75
CA TRP A 29 5.11 2.02 13.62
C TRP A 29 6.45 1.41 14.05
N LYS A 30 6.47 0.15 14.49
CA LYS A 30 7.70 -0.56 14.90
C LYS A 30 8.71 -0.72 13.76
N TYR A 31 8.22 -0.84 12.52
CA TYR A 31 9.05 -0.95 11.32
C TYR A 31 9.40 0.41 10.68
N ARG A 32 9.10 1.53 11.33
CA ARG A 32 9.52 2.87 10.89
C ARG A 32 11.03 2.88 10.64
N GLY A 33 11.43 3.27 9.43
CA GLY A 33 12.84 3.31 9.01
C GLY A 33 13.45 1.97 8.57
N LYS A 34 12.84 0.83 8.91
CA LYS A 34 13.36 -0.52 8.58
C LYS A 34 12.82 -1.09 7.27
N TYR A 35 11.91 -0.38 6.61
CA TYR A 35 11.34 -0.85 5.34
C TYR A 35 12.39 -0.86 4.23
N LYS A 36 12.56 -2.02 3.58
CA LYS A 36 13.38 -2.13 2.37
C LYS A 36 12.68 -1.42 1.21
N ILE A 37 13.29 -0.36 0.69
CA ILE A 37 12.85 0.33 -0.53
C ILE A 37 13.26 -0.56 -1.71
N LYS A 38 12.28 -0.94 -2.53
CA LYS A 38 12.43 -1.82 -3.69
C LYS A 38 11.66 -1.19 -4.84
N ILE A 39 12.28 -0.21 -5.48
CA ILE A 39 11.72 0.47 -6.65
C ILE A 39 11.73 -0.49 -7.83
N LYS A 40 10.63 -0.52 -8.57
CA LYS A 40 10.49 -1.27 -9.80
C LYS A 40 10.21 -0.31 -10.93
N THR A 41 10.76 -0.56 -12.10
CA THR A 41 10.45 0.20 -13.31
C THR A 41 9.41 -0.57 -14.14
N ARG A 42 8.52 0.16 -14.81
CA ARG A 42 7.66 -0.39 -15.86
C ARG A 42 7.54 0.58 -17.02
N THR A 43 7.40 0.05 -18.22
CA THR A 43 7.00 0.75 -19.43
C THR A 43 5.48 0.66 -19.58
N LEU A 44 4.81 1.78 -19.86
CA LEU A 44 3.36 1.83 -20.04
C LEU A 44 2.92 1.40 -21.45
N GLN A 45 3.79 1.59 -22.45
CA GLN A 45 3.65 1.18 -23.84
C GLN A 45 4.98 0.59 -24.33
N ASN A 46 4.92 -0.27 -25.34
CA ASN A 46 6.10 -0.78 -26.05
C ASN A 46 6.60 0.19 -27.14
N ASP A 47 5.98 1.36 -27.26
CA ASP A 47 6.32 2.37 -28.25
C ASP A 47 7.48 3.27 -27.73
N LEU A 48 8.30 3.76 -28.66
CA LEU A 48 9.34 4.75 -28.38
C LEU A 48 8.71 5.99 -27.74
N GLY A 49 9.13 6.34 -26.52
CA GLY A 49 8.53 7.43 -25.74
C GLY A 49 7.37 7.01 -24.82
N GLY A 50 7.01 5.72 -24.76
CA GLY A 50 6.03 5.17 -23.84
C GLY A 50 6.47 5.33 -22.38
N GLY A 51 6.09 6.46 -21.77
CA GLY A 51 6.55 6.95 -20.47
C GLY A 51 6.88 5.85 -19.46
N GLN A 52 8.17 5.79 -19.09
CA GLN A 52 8.64 4.85 -18.09
C GLN A 52 8.23 5.34 -16.70
N GLU A 53 7.80 4.43 -15.84
CA GLU A 53 7.43 4.76 -14.46
C GLU A 53 8.25 3.93 -13.48
N GLU A 54 8.85 4.61 -12.50
CA GLU A 54 9.36 3.98 -11.29
C GLU A 54 8.24 3.91 -10.25
N TYR A 55 8.04 2.75 -9.62
CA TYR A 55 6.99 2.57 -8.63
C TYR A 55 7.36 1.59 -7.51
N GLN A 56 6.73 1.78 -6.36
CA GLN A 56 6.74 0.78 -5.28
C GLN A 56 5.35 0.66 -4.65
N LYS A 57 4.92 -0.59 -4.44
CA LYS A 57 3.64 -0.92 -3.82
C LYS A 57 3.73 -0.94 -2.29
N TYR A 58 2.67 -0.49 -1.65
CA TYR A 58 2.48 -0.51 -0.20
C TYR A 58 1.02 -0.82 0.13
N TRP A 59 0.76 -1.30 1.34
CA TRP A 59 -0.61 -1.47 1.84
C TRP A 59 -1.10 -0.16 2.48
N LEU A 60 -2.40 0.13 2.43
CA LEU A 60 -2.97 1.37 2.96
C LEU A 60 -2.61 1.64 4.43
N TRP A 61 -2.56 0.59 5.24
CA TRP A 61 -2.18 0.64 6.65
C TRP A 61 -0.67 0.89 6.87
N GLN A 62 0.17 0.71 5.84
CA GLN A 62 1.62 0.92 5.90
C GLN A 62 2.00 2.39 5.66
N ARG A 63 1.62 3.29 6.57
CA ARG A 63 1.83 4.74 6.43
C ARG A 63 3.31 5.11 6.50
N GLN A 64 4.08 4.49 7.39
CA GLN A 64 5.52 4.76 7.52
C GLN A 64 6.28 4.33 6.26
N LYS A 65 5.92 3.17 5.70
CA LYS A 65 6.46 2.73 4.40
C LYS A 65 6.18 3.73 3.29
N LYS A 66 4.95 4.29 3.21
CA LYS A 66 4.62 5.32 2.22
C LYS A 66 5.54 6.53 2.37
N LYS A 67 5.70 7.05 3.60
CA LYS A 67 6.58 8.20 3.88
C LYS A 67 8.01 7.94 3.41
N MET A 68 8.56 6.75 3.67
CA MET A 68 9.90 6.39 3.22
C MET A 68 10.04 6.34 1.70
N ILE A 69 9.05 5.78 0.99
CA ILE A 69 9.07 5.72 -0.48
C ILE A 69 9.01 7.15 -1.06
N VAL A 70 8.17 8.01 -0.51
CA VAL A 70 8.05 9.41 -0.94
C VAL A 70 9.35 10.17 -0.70
N ALA A 71 9.95 10.05 0.49
CA ALA A 71 11.23 10.67 0.81
C ALA A 71 12.36 10.20 -0.13
N TYR A 72 12.36 8.91 -0.50
CA TYR A 72 13.31 8.37 -1.47
C TYR A 72 13.20 9.04 -2.85
N PHE A 73 11.97 9.26 -3.36
CA PHE A 73 11.77 9.94 -4.64
C PHE A 73 12.19 11.41 -4.57
N TYR A 74 11.82 12.13 -3.51
CA TYR A 74 12.27 13.52 -3.33
C TYR A 74 13.79 13.65 -3.25
N LYS A 75 14.48 12.72 -2.56
CA LYS A 75 15.95 12.68 -2.53
C LYS A 75 16.58 12.51 -3.93
N LYS A 76 15.83 11.97 -4.88
CA LYS A 76 16.23 11.79 -6.28
C LYS A 76 15.73 12.91 -7.21
N ASN A 77 15.23 14.03 -6.66
CA ASN A 77 14.64 15.14 -7.43
C ASN A 77 13.45 14.70 -8.31
N LYS A 78 12.71 13.69 -7.87
CA LYS A 78 11.55 13.13 -8.56
C LYS A 78 10.26 13.54 -7.85
N VAL A 79 9.22 13.87 -8.60
CA VAL A 79 7.90 14.22 -8.04
C VAL A 79 7.06 12.93 -7.87
N PRO A 80 6.82 12.47 -6.62
CA PRO A 80 6.10 11.23 -6.40
C PRO A 80 4.58 11.44 -6.39
N TYR A 81 3.87 10.61 -7.14
CA TYR A 81 2.42 10.52 -7.14
C TYR A 81 1.96 9.23 -6.45
N SER A 82 0.70 9.19 -6.00
CA SER A 82 0.12 8.02 -5.34
C SER A 82 -1.19 7.60 -5.98
N ARG A 83 -1.38 6.30 -6.19
CA ARG A 83 -2.63 5.74 -6.74
C ARG A 83 -2.87 4.30 -6.29
N HIS A 84 -4.00 3.74 -6.71
CA HIS A 84 -4.25 2.30 -6.58
C HIS A 84 -3.20 1.49 -7.34
N ALA A 85 -2.73 0.41 -6.73
CA ALA A 85 -1.72 -0.44 -7.36
C ALA A 85 -2.22 -0.96 -8.71
N ARG A 86 -1.32 -1.05 -9.69
CA ARG A 86 -1.63 -1.57 -11.03
C ARG A 86 -0.98 -2.93 -11.30
N LYS A 87 -1.50 -3.64 -12.29
CA LYS A 87 -0.85 -4.85 -12.82
C LYS A 87 0.49 -4.47 -13.45
N ARG A 88 1.49 -5.36 -13.40
CA ARG A 88 2.90 -5.04 -13.71
C ARG A 88 3.11 -4.51 -15.14
N ARG A 89 2.33 -4.99 -16.11
CA ARG A 89 2.48 -4.72 -17.55
C ARG A 89 1.21 -4.16 -18.20
N LYS A 90 0.25 -3.66 -17.40
CA LYS A 90 -1.04 -3.20 -17.91
C LYS A 90 -1.46 -1.94 -17.18
N TYR A 91 -2.08 -0.99 -17.87
CA TYR A 91 -2.73 0.19 -17.29
C TYR A 91 -4.04 -0.18 -16.56
N ILE A 92 -4.05 -1.28 -15.81
CA ILE A 92 -5.24 -1.82 -15.16
C ILE A 92 -4.97 -1.90 -13.66
N LYS A 93 -5.92 -1.38 -12.87
CA LYS A 93 -5.90 -1.47 -11.40
C LYS A 93 -5.84 -2.94 -10.94
N THR A 94 -5.11 -3.23 -9.87
CA THR A 94 -5.12 -4.55 -9.26
C THR A 94 -6.45 -4.81 -8.57
N LYS A 95 -6.93 -6.06 -8.59
CA LYS A 95 -8.10 -6.50 -7.81
C LYS A 95 -7.83 -6.55 -6.29
N VAL A 96 -6.57 -6.41 -5.86
CA VAL A 96 -6.19 -6.48 -4.44
C VAL A 96 -6.66 -5.20 -3.73
N PRO A 97 -7.62 -5.28 -2.80
CA PRO A 97 -8.12 -4.12 -2.09
C PRO A 97 -7.03 -3.53 -1.19
N PHE A 98 -7.10 -2.23 -0.89
CA PHE A 98 -6.16 -1.52 -0.01
C PHE A 98 -4.67 -1.56 -0.43
N ARG A 99 -4.36 -2.09 -1.62
CA ARG A 99 -3.01 -2.05 -2.19
C ARG A 99 -2.84 -0.78 -3.01
N LYS A 100 -1.93 0.08 -2.59
CA LYS A 100 -1.57 1.31 -3.30
C LYS A 100 -0.14 1.24 -3.83
N GLU A 101 0.19 2.16 -4.72
CA GLU A 101 1.55 2.38 -5.21
C GLU A 101 1.89 3.87 -5.14
N VAL A 102 3.15 4.15 -4.82
CA VAL A 102 3.77 5.45 -5.10
C VAL A 102 4.54 5.27 -6.41
N TYR A 103 4.43 6.23 -7.32
CA TYR A 103 5.08 6.18 -8.63
C TYR A 103 5.62 7.56 -9.04
N CYS A 104 6.65 7.57 -9.87
CA CYS A 104 7.16 8.75 -10.56
C CYS A 104 7.32 8.41 -12.04
N VAL A 105 7.03 9.38 -12.90
CA VAL A 105 7.34 9.30 -14.34
C VAL A 105 8.83 9.63 -14.51
N LEU A 106 9.52 8.84 -15.33
CA LEU A 106 10.92 9.08 -15.73
C LEU A 106 10.99 10.02 -16.92
#